data_AF-A0A7G1IQS0-F1
#
_entry.id   AF-A0A7G1IQS0-F1
#
_cell.length_a   1.000
_cell.length_b   1.000
_cell.length_c   1.000
_cell.angle_alpha   90.00
_cell.angle_beta   90.00
_cell.angle_gamma   90.00
#
_symmetry.space_group_name_H-M   'P 1'
#
loop_
_entity.id
_entity.type
_entity.pdbx_description
1 polymer ?
#
loop_
_entity_poly.entity_id
_entity_poly.type
_entity_poly.pdbx_seq_one_letter_code
_entity_poly.pdbx_strand_id
1 'polypeptide(L)'
;MAAFRDATLFKVIYAWGLRRREAAMLDVNDFAVNPAVPELGTRGVCHVRFGKAMKGSPPRRRAVATVMPWAAEALEQYVREVRPATAPASIPRCG
;
A
#
# COMPACT_ATOMS: atom_id res chain seq x y z
N MET A 1 15.02 1.65 -12.58
CA MET A 1 13.71 1.94 -11.95
C MET A 1 13.13 0.77 -11.15
N ALA A 2 13.48 -0.49 -11.44
CA ALA A 2 13.04 -1.64 -10.64
C ALA A 2 13.53 -1.61 -9.17
N ALA A 3 14.79 -1.23 -8.93
CA ALA A 3 15.38 -1.22 -7.59
C ALA A 3 14.62 -0.35 -6.56
N PHE A 4 14.15 0.85 -6.94
CA PHE A 4 13.37 1.70 -6.03
C PHE A 4 11.98 1.13 -5.76
N ARG A 5 11.31 0.58 -6.79
CA ARG A 5 10.03 -0.11 -6.63
C ARG A 5 10.15 -1.26 -5.64
N ASP A 6 11.18 -2.10 -5.80
CA ASP A 6 11.40 -3.26 -4.94
C ASP A 6 11.77 -2.83 -3.51
N ALA A 7 12.62 -1.81 -3.36
CA ALA A 7 12.93 -1.24 -2.06
C ALA A 7 11.68 -0.71 -1.34
N THR A 8 10.82 0.05 -2.02
CA THR A 8 9.57 0.54 -1.44
C THR A 8 8.61 -0.62 -1.10
N LEU A 9 8.52 -1.65 -1.94
CA LEU A 9 7.74 -2.84 -1.63
C LEU A 9 8.19 -3.49 -0.32
N PHE A 10 9.51 -3.64 -0.11
CA PHE A 10 10.03 -4.19 1.14
C PHE A 10 9.75 -3.29 2.34
N LYS A 11 9.89 -1.96 2.19
CA LYS A 11 9.54 -0.99 3.24
C LYS A 11 8.06 -1.12 3.64
N VAL A 12 7.16 -1.27 2.67
CA VAL A 12 5.73 -1.44 2.89
C VAL A 12 5.42 -2.77 3.59
N ILE A 13 6.01 -3.87 3.12
CA ILE A 13 5.83 -5.18 3.75
C ILE A 13 6.26 -5.12 5.23
N TYR A 14 7.39 -4.49 5.51
CA TYR A 14 7.93 -4.37 6.86
C TYR A 14 7.07 -3.47 7.75
N ALA A 15 6.75 -2.26 7.30
CA ALA A 15 6.09 -1.25 8.14
C ALA A 15 4.67 -1.64 8.58
N TRP A 16 3.92 -2.34 7.72
CA TRP A 16 2.55 -2.78 8.03
C TRP A 16 2.43 -4.29 8.32
N GLY A 17 3.55 -5.01 8.34
CA GLY A 17 3.61 -6.45 8.62
C GLY A 17 2.75 -7.25 7.64
N LEU A 18 2.90 -6.98 6.34
CA LEU A 18 2.08 -7.58 5.29
C LEU A 18 2.63 -8.92 4.83
N ARG A 19 1.74 -9.85 4.49
CA ARG A 19 2.11 -11.08 3.78
C ARG A 19 2.23 -10.81 2.28
N ARG A 20 2.91 -11.69 1.54
CA ARG A 20 3.04 -11.60 0.07
C ARG A 20 1.71 -11.31 -0.66
N ARG A 21 0.64 -12.06 -0.32
CA ARG A 21 -0.68 -11.86 -0.94
C ARG A 21 -1.32 -10.52 -0.55
N GLU A 22 -1.15 -10.12 0.71
CA GLU A 22 -1.69 -8.85 1.20
C GLU A 22 -1.02 -7.68 0.48
N ALA A 23 0.30 -7.73 0.31
CA ALA A 23 1.06 -6.74 -0.45
C ALA A 23 0.73 -6.73 -1.95
N ALA A 24 0.53 -7.90 -2.56
CA ALA A 24 0.20 -7.99 -3.99
C ALA A 24 -1.21 -7.46 -4.33
N MET A 25 -2.13 -7.48 -3.37
CA MET A 25 -3.52 -7.01 -3.53
C MET A 25 -3.75 -5.61 -2.95
N LEU A 26 -2.71 -4.95 -2.44
CA LEU A 26 -2.80 -3.64 -1.80
C LEU A 26 -3.06 -2.55 -2.83
N ASP A 27 -4.01 -1.66 -2.54
CA ASP A 27 -4.30 -0.47 -3.33
C ASP A 27 -3.87 0.80 -2.56
N VAL A 28 -3.57 1.88 -3.29
CA VAL A 28 -3.34 3.20 -2.69
C VAL A 28 -4.56 3.71 -1.93
N ASN A 29 -5.76 3.29 -2.34
CA ASN A 29 -7.02 3.64 -1.67
C ASN A 29 -7.27 2.82 -0.39
N ASP A 30 -6.42 1.84 -0.07
CA ASP A 30 -6.50 1.11 1.20
C ASP A 30 -5.90 1.89 2.37
N PHE A 31 -5.29 3.06 2.10
CA PHE A 31 -4.77 3.94 3.13
C PHE A 31 -5.78 5.03 3.49
N ALA A 32 -5.90 5.31 4.79
CA ALA A 32 -6.77 6.38 5.29
C ALA A 32 -6.05 7.28 6.29
N VAL A 33 -6.64 8.45 6.52
CA VAL A 33 -6.19 9.40 7.53
C VAL A 33 -6.39 8.82 8.94
N ASN A 34 -5.47 9.13 9.86
CA ASN A 34 -5.61 8.78 11.26
C ASN A 34 -5.58 10.07 12.10
N PRO A 35 -6.66 10.43 12.83
CA PRO A 35 -6.71 11.64 13.65
C PRO A 35 -5.61 11.73 14.72
N ALA A 36 -5.06 10.59 15.17
CA ALA A 36 -3.98 10.56 16.15
C ALA A 36 -2.62 10.98 15.57
N VAL A 37 -2.43 10.93 14.25
CA VAL A 37 -1.18 11.23 13.55
C VAL A 37 -1.47 11.99 12.24
N PRO A 38 -1.98 13.23 12.32
CA PRO A 38 -2.40 14.00 11.15
C PRO A 38 -1.25 14.33 10.19
N GLU A 39 -0.02 14.39 10.70
CA GLU A 39 1.22 14.61 9.94
C GLU A 39 1.48 13.56 8.85
N LEU A 40 0.96 12.33 9.01
CA LEU A 40 1.08 11.25 8.02
C LEU A 40 0.05 11.37 6.88
N GLY A 41 -0.83 12.37 6.93
CA GLY A 41 -1.87 12.62 5.94
C GLY A 41 -2.73 11.37 5.69
N THR A 42 -2.92 11.03 4.41
CA THR A 42 -3.72 9.87 3.98
C THR A 42 -3.10 8.51 4.31
N ARG A 43 -1.89 8.44 4.88
CA ARG A 43 -1.20 7.19 5.22
C ARG A 43 -1.18 6.92 6.71
N GLY A 44 -2.16 7.39 7.45
CA GLY A 44 -2.25 7.20 8.90
C GLY A 44 -2.63 5.77 9.31
N VAL A 45 -3.40 5.06 8.49
CA VAL A 45 -3.81 3.66 8.71
C VAL A 45 -3.88 2.90 7.38
N CYS A 46 -3.48 1.62 7.39
CA CYS A 46 -3.58 0.71 6.27
C CYS A 46 -4.70 -0.32 6.50
N HIS A 47 -5.68 -0.37 5.59
CA HIS A 47 -6.77 -1.34 5.62
C HIS A 47 -6.41 -2.59 4.81
N VAL A 48 -6.02 -3.68 5.49
CA VAL A 48 -5.70 -4.95 4.85
C VAL A 48 -6.99 -5.71 4.54
N ARG A 49 -7.38 -5.75 3.26
CA ARG A 49 -8.62 -6.42 2.79
C ARG A 49 -8.51 -7.93 2.65
N PHE A 50 -7.34 -8.43 2.28
CA PHE A 50 -7.11 -9.84 1.91
C PHE A 50 -6.25 -10.58 2.94
N GLY A 51 -6.51 -10.35 4.23
CA GLY A 51 -5.76 -10.98 5.31
C GLY A 51 -5.94 -12.50 5.37
N LYS A 52 -4.99 -13.18 6.03
CA LYS A 52 -5.04 -14.65 6.23
C LYS A 52 -6.41 -15.10 6.76
N ALA A 53 -7.10 -15.91 5.98
CA ALA A 53 -8.35 -16.56 6.36
C ALA A 53 -8.10 -17.85 7.17
N MET A 54 -9.10 -18.26 7.94
CA MET A 54 -9.20 -19.62 8.44
C MET A 54 -9.76 -20.54 7.34
N LYS A 55 -9.57 -21.86 7.49
CA LYS A 55 -10.07 -22.83 6.50
C LYS A 55 -11.60 -22.69 6.38
N GLY A 56 -12.08 -22.35 5.18
CA GLY A 56 -13.50 -22.15 4.90
C GLY A 56 -14.07 -20.78 5.25
N SER A 57 -13.26 -19.85 5.81
CA SER A 57 -13.73 -18.49 6.12
C SER A 57 -13.37 -17.50 5.02
N PRO A 58 -14.12 -16.40 4.86
CA PRO A 58 -13.70 -15.28 4.01
C PRO A 58 -12.39 -14.64 4.53
N PRO A 59 -11.67 -13.88 3.67
CA PRO A 59 -10.48 -13.14 4.07
C PRO A 59 -10.74 -12.22 5.26
N ARG A 60 -9.86 -12.26 6.26
CA ARG A 60 -10.02 -11.46 7.47
C ARG A 60 -9.50 -10.04 7.24
N ARG A 61 -10.36 -9.05 7.41
CA ARG A 61 -9.98 -7.63 7.33
C ARG A 61 -9.34 -7.17 8.64
N ARG A 62 -8.29 -6.36 8.55
CA ARG A 62 -7.66 -5.68 9.70
C ARG A 62 -7.19 -4.28 9.31
N ALA A 63 -7.20 -3.36 10.27
CA ALA A 63 -6.59 -2.04 10.12
C ALA A 63 -5.25 -2.03 10.87
N VAL A 64 -4.20 -1.51 10.25
CA VAL A 64 -2.86 -1.42 10.83
C VAL A 64 -2.47 0.05 10.87
N ALA A 65 -2.31 0.60 12.07
CA ALA A 65 -1.86 1.97 12.24
C ALA A 65 -0.43 2.14 11.73
N THR A 66 -0.15 3.26 11.09
CA THR A 66 1.19 3.57 10.62
C THR A 66 2.03 4.04 11.80
N VAL A 67 3.06 3.26 12.12
CA VAL A 67 4.01 3.53 13.23
C VAL A 67 5.41 3.88 12.74
N MET A 68 5.63 3.85 11.41
CA MET A 68 6.90 4.10 10.76
C MET A 68 6.74 5.23 9.72
N PRO A 69 6.89 6.52 10.12
CA PRO A 69 6.69 7.66 9.23
C PRO A 69 7.51 7.59 7.93
N TRP A 70 8.77 7.15 8.03
CA TRP A 70 9.68 6.97 6.89
C TRP A 70 9.13 6.00 5.81
N ALA A 71 8.27 5.05 6.19
CA ALA A 71 7.66 4.12 5.24
C ALA A 71 6.48 4.77 4.50
N ALA A 72 5.72 5.63 5.19
CA ALA A 72 4.67 6.43 4.57
C ALA A 72 5.24 7.45 3.58
N GLU A 73 6.37 8.08 3.92
CA GLU A 73 7.10 8.98 3.03
C GLU A 73 7.62 8.26 1.78
N ALA A 74 8.26 7.10 1.95
CA ALA A 74 8.75 6.30 0.83
C ALA A 74 7.61 5.83 -0.10
N LEU A 75 6.45 5.50 0.48
CA LEU A 75 5.26 5.13 -0.27
C LEU A 75 4.67 6.32 -1.03
N GLU A 76 4.60 7.50 -0.42
CA GLU A 76 4.20 8.75 -1.09
C GLU A 76 5.11 9.04 -2.28
N GLN A 77 6.43 8.98 -2.09
CA GLN A 77 7.39 9.17 -3.17
C GLN A 77 7.18 8.17 -4.32
N TYR A 78 6.98 6.89 -4.00
CA TYR A 78 6.70 5.87 -5.01
C TYR A 78 5.41 6.15 -5.80
N VAL A 79 4.34 6.56 -5.12
CA VAL A 79 3.05 6.85 -5.78
C VAL A 79 3.16 8.07 -6.69
N ARG A 80 3.93 9.09 -6.30
CA ARG A 80 4.11 10.31 -7.10
C ARG A 80 5.07 10.12 -8.28
N GLU A 81 6.20 9.46 -8.06
CA GLU A 81 7.32 9.50 -9.01
C GLU A 81 7.43 8.21 -9.84
N VAL A 82 7.19 7.05 -9.24
CA VAL A 82 7.53 5.76 -9.86
C VAL A 82 6.31 5.05 -10.44
N ARG A 83 5.18 5.04 -9.72
CA ARG A 83 3.94 4.39 -10.18
C ARG A 83 3.49 4.93 -11.55
N PRO A 84 3.45 6.25 -11.82
CA PRO A 84 3.04 6.77 -13.13
C PRO A 84 4.00 6.36 -14.25
N ALA A 85 5.31 6.31 -13.98
CA ALA A 85 6.33 5.92 -14.96
C ALA A 85 6.29 4.41 -15.30
N THR A 86 5.67 3.60 -14.44
CA THR A 86 5.50 2.14 -14.65
C THR A 86 4.10 1.75 -15.11
N ALA A 87 3.17 2.71 -15.26
CA ALA A 87 1.84 2.42 -15.76
C ALA A 87 1.90 2.01 -17.24
N PRO A 88 1.18 0.97 -17.67
CA PRO A 88 1.08 0.67 -19.10
C PRO A 88 0.42 1.85 -19.82
N ALA A 89 0.88 2.16 -21.04
CA ALA A 89 0.27 3.19 -21.86
C ALA A 89 -1.24 2.93 -21.95
N SER A 90 -2.06 3.94 -21.65
CA SER A 90 -3.51 3.83 -21.73
C SER A 90 -3.87 3.44 -23.16
N ILE A 91 -4.49 2.26 -23.33
CA ILE A 91 -4.97 1.82 -24.64
C ILE A 91 -5.98 2.88 -25.13
N PRO A 92 -5.81 3.45 -26.33
CA PRO A 92 -6.77 4.41 -26.86
C PRO A 92 -8.13 3.72 -26.95
N ARG A 93 -9.16 4.33 -26.34
CA ARG A 93 -10.52 3.84 -26.48
C ARG A 93 -10.96 4.13 -27.91
N CYS A 94 -11.18 3.08 -28.71
CA CYS A 94 -11.90 3.23 -29.97
C CYS A 94 -13.30 3.77 -29.65
N GLY A 95 -13.61 4.93 -30.22
CA GLY A 95 -14.95 5.53 -30.19
C GLY A 95 -15.92 4.82 -31.12
#